data_AF-A0A2N0NFV0-F1
#
_entry.id   AF-A0A2N0NFV0-F1
#
_cell.length_a   1.000
_cell.length_b   1.000
_cell.length_c   1.000
_cell.angle_alpha   90.00
_cell.angle_beta   90.00
_cell.angle_gamma   90.00
#
_symmetry.space_group_name_H-M   'P 1'
#
loop_
_entity.id
_entity.type
_entity.pdbx_description
1 polymer ?
#
loop_
_entity_poly.entity_id
_entity_poly.type
_entity_poly.pdbx_seq_one_letter_code
_entity_poly.pdbx_strand_id
1 'polypeptide(L)'
;MEFEQHSLPLSHLTFMDDSTLISSSKSGIKDRLSITAEFYTLNNIQANSAKYVLLCSSDPSSVISFGLSPSPLINDITLTLTSLALNTSFQFLGVWFSLSASLQFVLKQARSMVKDMAAFLTPKKLLAQHVAYLLLYFLNPSFNLLFP
;
A
#
# COMPACT_ATOMS: atom_id res chain seq x y z
N MET A 1 -20.43 23.58 -27.39
CA MET A 1 -19.65 22.35 -27.15
C MET A 1 -20.08 21.87 -25.77
N GLU A 2 -21.10 21.02 -25.74
CA GLU A 2 -21.57 20.41 -24.49
C GLU A 2 -20.54 19.34 -24.09
N PHE A 3 -19.97 19.50 -22.90
CA PHE A 3 -19.13 18.46 -22.32
C PHE A 3 -20.07 17.43 -21.69
N GLU A 4 -20.25 16.30 -22.35
CA GLU A 4 -20.88 15.11 -21.75
C GLU A 4 -20.01 14.66 -20.58
N GLN A 5 -20.45 14.99 -19.36
CA GLN A 5 -19.73 14.63 -18.15
C GLN A 5 -20.05 13.18 -17.77
N HIS A 6 -19.30 12.25 -18.33
CA HIS A 6 -19.34 10.86 -17.91
C HIS A 6 -18.63 10.72 -16.55
N SER A 7 -19.41 10.60 -15.47
CA SER A 7 -18.88 10.31 -14.14
C SER A 7 -18.46 8.84 -14.05
N LEU A 8 -17.16 8.56 -14.14
CA LEU A 8 -16.61 7.25 -13.79
C LEU A 8 -16.36 7.20 -12.28
N PRO A 9 -16.97 6.27 -11.52
CA PRO A 9 -16.72 6.13 -10.09
C PRO A 9 -15.28 5.61 -9.86
N LEU A 10 -14.34 6.54 -9.65
CA LEU A 10 -12.93 6.26 -9.43
C LEU A 10 -12.55 6.54 -7.96
N SER A 11 -12.36 5.46 -7.20
CA SER A 11 -11.89 5.46 -5.81
C SER A 11 -10.37 5.37 -5.75
N HIS A 12 -9.68 6.50 -5.69
CA HIS A 12 -8.22 6.57 -5.62
C HIS A 12 -7.77 7.48 -4.47
N LEU A 13 -6.63 7.14 -3.89
CA LEU A 13 -5.99 7.93 -2.84
C LEU A 13 -4.54 8.18 -3.24
N THR A 14 -4.13 9.45 -3.26
CA THR A 14 -2.77 9.88 -3.57
C THR A 14 -2.15 10.56 -2.36
N PHE A 15 -0.91 10.21 -2.06
CA PHE A 15 -0.07 10.95 -1.13
C PHE A 15 1.31 11.12 -1.76
N MET A 16 1.63 12.34 -2.21
CA MET A 16 2.84 12.63 -2.99
C MET A 16 2.92 11.75 -4.25
N ASP A 17 3.98 10.92 -4.39
CA ASP A 17 4.17 9.97 -5.48
C ASP A 17 3.46 8.62 -5.25
N ASP A 18 3.05 8.31 -4.02
CA ASP A 18 2.33 7.08 -3.70
C ASP A 18 0.85 7.18 -4.11
N SER A 19 0.42 6.22 -4.93
CA SER A 19 -0.93 6.14 -5.51
C SER A 19 -1.57 4.80 -5.19
N THR A 20 -2.78 4.81 -4.62
CA THR A 20 -3.55 3.61 -4.28
C THR A 20 -4.82 3.50 -5.10
N LEU A 21 -4.91 2.47 -5.96
CA LEU A 21 -6.07 2.21 -6.82
C LEU A 21 -6.99 1.17 -6.17
N ILE A 22 -8.27 1.50 -5.96
CA ILE A 22 -9.24 0.62 -5.29
C ILE A 22 -10.44 0.32 -6.20
N SER A 23 -10.61 -0.94 -6.60
CA SER A 23 -11.77 -1.40 -7.36
C SER A 23 -12.32 -2.69 -6.76
N SER A 24 -13.63 -2.91 -6.93
CA SER A 24 -14.30 -4.15 -6.53
C SER A 24 -14.09 -5.30 -7.52
N SER A 25 -13.53 -5.03 -8.70
CA SER A 25 -13.31 -6.02 -9.75
C SER A 25 -11.92 -5.92 -10.39
N LYS A 26 -11.45 -7.06 -10.93
CA LYS A 26 -10.21 -7.15 -11.71
C LYS A 26 -10.25 -6.26 -12.96
N SER A 27 -11.39 -6.21 -13.65
CA SER A 27 -11.57 -5.31 -14.81
C SER A 27 -11.47 -3.85 -14.40
N GLY A 28 -12.08 -3.44 -13.29
CA GLY A 28 -11.96 -2.05 -12.82
C GLY A 28 -10.53 -1.68 -12.40
N ILE A 29 -9.74 -2.60 -11.83
CA ILE A 29 -8.30 -2.39 -11.60
C ILE A 29 -7.56 -2.25 -12.93
N LYS A 30 -7.83 -3.12 -13.92
CA LYS A 30 -7.23 -3.05 -15.26
C LYS A 30 -7.49 -1.70 -15.94
N ASP A 31 -8.73 -1.22 -15.90
CA ASP A 31 -9.12 0.04 -16.52
C ASP A 31 -8.39 1.22 -15.87
N ARG A 32 -8.30 1.22 -14.54
CA ARG A 32 -7.59 2.25 -13.79
C ARG A 32 -6.08 2.21 -14.01
N LEU A 33 -5.48 1.02 -14.08
CA LEU A 33 -4.07 0.88 -14.45
C LEU A 33 -3.80 1.41 -15.86
N SER A 34 -4.73 1.21 -16.79
CA SER A 34 -4.62 1.73 -18.16
C SER A 34 -4.66 3.26 -18.16
N ILE A 35 -5.64 3.86 -17.48
CA ILE A 35 -5.76 5.34 -17.33
C ILE A 35 -4.51 5.92 -16.65
N THR A 36 -4.05 5.30 -15.56
CA THR A 36 -2.85 5.76 -14.82
C THR A 36 -1.61 5.68 -15.70
N ALA A 37 -1.46 4.61 -16.47
CA ALA A 37 -0.33 4.48 -17.38
C ALA A 37 -0.36 5.59 -18.44
N GLU A 38 -1.52 5.87 -19.05
CA GLU A 38 -1.65 6.93 -20.05
C GLU A 38 -1.32 8.31 -19.47
N PHE A 39 -1.86 8.58 -18.27
CA PHE A 39 -1.58 9.80 -17.55
C PHE A 39 -0.08 9.97 -17.28
N TYR A 40 0.61 8.92 -16.84
CA TYR A 40 2.05 8.95 -16.60
C TYR A 40 2.85 9.16 -17.89
N THR A 41 2.49 8.48 -18.98
CA THR A 41 3.12 8.67 -20.30
C THR A 41 2.96 10.10 -20.79
N LEU A 42 1.76 10.67 -20.70
CA LEU A 42 1.47 12.05 -21.12
C LEU A 42 2.30 13.09 -20.34
N ASN A 43 2.53 12.84 -19.06
CA ASN A 43 3.26 13.75 -18.18
C ASN A 43 4.76 13.45 -18.10
N ASN A 44 5.29 12.52 -18.90
CA ASN A 44 6.67 12.04 -18.84
C ASN A 44 7.08 11.56 -17.43
N ILE A 45 6.15 10.93 -16.71
CA ILE A 45 6.37 10.34 -15.39
C ILE A 45 6.73 8.87 -15.56
N GLN A 46 7.84 8.44 -14.98
CA GLN A 46 8.23 7.02 -14.96
C GLN A 46 7.80 6.38 -13.64
N ALA A 47 6.76 5.55 -13.69
CA ALA A 47 6.34 4.78 -12.53
C ALA A 47 7.21 3.53 -12.32
N ASN A 48 7.53 3.23 -11.06
CA ASN A 48 8.28 2.03 -10.69
C ASN A 48 7.32 0.86 -10.45
N SER A 49 7.03 0.10 -11.51
CA SER A 49 6.15 -1.07 -11.45
C SER A 49 6.66 -2.17 -10.49
N ALA A 50 7.96 -2.23 -10.20
CA ALA A 50 8.51 -3.20 -9.24
C ALA A 50 8.10 -2.93 -7.79
N LYS A 51 7.64 -1.70 -7.49
CA LYS A 51 7.10 -1.34 -6.17
C LYS A 51 5.59 -1.59 -6.03
N TYR A 52 4.90 -1.99 -7.10
CA TYR A 52 3.46 -2.17 -7.05
C TYR A 52 3.11 -3.39 -6.20
N VAL A 53 2.19 -3.20 -5.26
CA VAL A 53 1.65 -4.26 -4.42
C VAL A 53 0.18 -4.44 -4.76
N LEU A 54 -0.21 -5.68 -5.06
CA LEU A 54 -1.61 -6.01 -5.32
C LEU A 54 -2.23 -6.66 -4.07
N LEU A 55 -3.38 -6.15 -3.67
CA LEU A 55 -4.22 -6.75 -2.63
C LEU A 55 -5.48 -7.28 -3.29
N CYS A 56 -5.69 -8.60 -3.22
CA CYS A 56 -6.84 -9.26 -3.81
C CYS A 56 -7.42 -10.31 -2.85
N SER A 57 -8.73 -10.26 -2.62
CA SER A 57 -9.42 -11.23 -1.78
C SER A 57 -9.79 -12.53 -2.52
N SER A 58 -9.94 -12.50 -3.85
CA SER A 58 -10.34 -13.69 -4.62
C SER A 58 -9.17 -14.63 -4.86
N ASP A 59 -7.99 -14.08 -5.18
CA ASP A 59 -6.81 -14.85 -5.57
C ASP A 59 -5.56 -14.39 -4.79
N PRO A 60 -5.51 -14.60 -3.46
CA PRO A 60 -4.35 -14.24 -2.65
C PRO A 60 -3.12 -15.08 -3.04
N SER A 61 -1.92 -14.50 -2.90
CA SER A 61 -0.64 -15.18 -3.16
C SER A 61 -0.44 -15.67 -4.62
N SER A 62 -1.20 -15.15 -5.58
CA SER A 62 -1.12 -15.52 -6.98
C SER A 62 -0.44 -14.43 -7.82
N VAL A 63 0.18 -14.83 -8.94
CA VAL A 63 0.66 -13.87 -9.95
C VAL A 63 -0.47 -13.57 -10.92
N ILE A 64 -0.84 -12.30 -11.01
CA ILE A 64 -1.96 -11.82 -11.81
C ILE A 64 -1.41 -10.91 -12.92
N SER A 65 -1.71 -11.28 -14.16
CA SER A 65 -1.39 -10.47 -15.34
C SER A 65 -2.54 -9.55 -15.69
N PHE A 66 -2.22 -8.29 -15.96
CA PHE A 66 -3.11 -7.27 -16.49
C PHE A 66 -2.58 -6.85 -17.86
N GLY A 67 -3.26 -7.24 -18.93
CA GLY A 67 -3.04 -6.61 -20.24
C GLY A 67 -3.71 -5.25 -20.21
N LEU A 68 -2.96 -4.15 -20.35
CA LEU A 68 -3.54 -2.81 -20.38
C LEU A 68 -4.30 -2.60 -21.68
N SER A 69 -5.28 -1.71 -21.67
CA SER A 69 -6.00 -1.36 -22.90
C SER A 69 -5.08 -0.55 -23.81
N PRO A 70 -4.94 -0.91 -25.10
CA PRO A 70 -4.08 -0.18 -26.02
C PRO A 70 -4.64 1.21 -26.31
N SER A 71 -3.75 2.19 -26.46
CA SER A 71 -4.10 3.55 -26.85
C SER A 71 -2.99 4.19 -27.67
N PRO A 72 -3.21 5.35 -28.32
CA PRO A 72 -2.19 6.00 -29.14
C PRO A 72 -0.88 6.30 -28.39
N LEU A 73 -0.95 6.36 -27.06
CA LEU A 73 0.16 6.66 -26.16
C LEU A 73 0.78 5.41 -25.55
N ILE A 74 0.05 4.29 -25.56
CA ILE A 74 0.42 3.04 -24.89
C ILE A 74 0.20 1.87 -25.83
N ASN A 75 1.31 1.26 -26.26
CA ASN A 75 1.28 -0.04 -26.92
C ASN A 75 0.83 -1.13 -25.95
N ASP A 76 0.44 -2.31 -26.44
CA ASP A 76 0.00 -3.43 -25.60
C ASP A 76 1.02 -3.79 -24.51
N ILE A 77 0.86 -3.20 -23.32
CA ILE A 77 1.69 -3.43 -22.15
C ILE A 77 0.98 -4.45 -21.28
N THR A 78 1.70 -5.50 -20.91
CA THR A 78 1.24 -6.43 -19.87
C THR A 78 1.98 -6.15 -18.58
N LEU A 79 1.24 -5.90 -17.51
CA LEU A 79 1.75 -5.71 -16.16
C LEU A 79 1.46 -6.97 -15.33
N THR A 80 2.50 -7.59 -14.80
CA THR A 80 2.38 -8.74 -13.89
C THR A 80 2.59 -8.31 -12.45
N LEU A 81 1.60 -8.54 -11.60
CA LEU A 81 1.65 -8.23 -10.18
C LEU A 81 1.47 -9.50 -9.34
N THR A 82 2.22 -9.60 -8.24
CA THR A 82 2.00 -10.64 -7.25
C THR A 82 1.01 -10.14 -6.20
N SER A 83 -0.10 -10.86 -6.07
CA SER A 83 -1.09 -10.62 -5.03
C SER A 83 -0.53 -11.01 -3.66
N LEU A 84 -0.73 -10.14 -2.67
CA LEU A 84 -0.32 -10.40 -1.30
C LEU A 84 -1.16 -11.52 -0.66
N ALA A 85 -0.59 -12.27 0.28
CA ALA A 85 -1.36 -13.28 1.01
C ALA A 85 -2.36 -12.64 1.99
N LEU A 86 -3.46 -13.32 2.29
CA LEU A 86 -4.46 -12.83 3.27
C LEU A 86 -3.88 -12.68 4.70
N ASN A 87 -2.89 -13.50 5.01
CA ASN A 87 -2.27 -13.58 6.35
C ASN A 87 -1.01 -12.70 6.47
N THR A 88 -0.71 -11.92 5.44
CA THR A 88 0.41 -10.98 5.44
C THR A 88 -0.11 -9.57 5.62
N SER A 89 0.78 -8.70 6.12
CA SER A 89 0.51 -7.28 6.26
C SER A 89 1.25 -6.46 5.22
N PHE A 90 0.73 -5.27 5.00
CA PHE A 90 1.39 -4.24 4.22
C PHE A 90 1.37 -2.94 5.00
N GLN A 91 2.31 -2.06 4.68
CA GLN A 91 2.39 -0.74 5.26
C GLN A 91 1.90 0.29 4.24
N PHE A 92 0.99 1.16 4.64
CA PHE A 92 0.52 2.28 3.85
C PHE A 92 0.67 3.55 4.68
N LEU A 93 1.51 4.49 4.22
CA LEU A 93 1.84 5.74 4.91
C LEU A 93 2.29 5.55 6.36
N GLY A 94 3.08 4.51 6.63
CA GLY A 94 3.57 4.21 7.97
C GLY A 94 2.62 3.34 8.81
N VAL A 95 1.35 3.17 8.39
CA VAL A 95 0.34 2.39 9.12
C VAL A 95 0.27 0.97 8.57
N TRP A 96 0.17 -0.01 9.47
CA TRP A 96 0.07 -1.42 9.11
C TRP A 96 -1.37 -1.83 8.87
N PHE A 97 -1.61 -2.49 7.74
CA PHE A 97 -2.88 -3.07 7.36
C PHE A 97 -2.73 -4.57 7.16
N SER A 98 -3.78 -5.32 7.50
CA SER A 98 -3.89 -6.74 7.20
C SER A 98 -5.26 -7.03 6.61
N LEU A 99 -5.30 -7.93 5.61
CA LEU A 99 -6.58 -8.35 5.02
C LEU A 99 -7.36 -9.27 5.96
N SER A 100 -6.66 -9.95 6.88
CA SER A 100 -7.24 -10.71 7.97
C SER A 100 -7.36 -9.83 9.24
N ALA A 101 -8.53 -9.82 9.87
CA ALA A 101 -8.76 -9.19 11.16
C ALA A 101 -8.22 -10.06 12.32
N SER A 102 -6.91 -10.33 12.32
CA SER A 102 -6.28 -11.25 13.28
C SER A 102 -5.68 -10.52 14.48
N LEU A 103 -6.18 -10.81 15.69
CA LEU A 103 -5.58 -10.30 16.92
C LEU A 103 -4.12 -10.76 17.10
N GLN A 104 -3.82 -11.99 16.69
CA GLN A 104 -2.45 -12.52 16.75
C GLN A 104 -1.49 -11.72 15.86
N PHE A 105 -1.99 -11.21 14.74
CA PHE A 105 -1.22 -10.33 13.87
C PHE A 105 -0.89 -9.01 14.59
N VAL A 106 -1.88 -8.34 15.17
CA VAL A 106 -1.66 -7.07 15.90
C VAL A 106 -0.68 -7.26 17.06
N LEU A 107 -0.81 -8.35 17.81
CA LEU A 107 0.12 -8.70 18.90
C LEU A 107 1.53 -8.98 18.38
N LYS A 108 1.67 -9.65 17.24
CA LYS A 108 2.98 -9.90 16.61
C LYS A 108 3.62 -8.59 16.15
N GLN A 109 2.84 -7.69 15.53
CA GLN A 109 3.30 -6.38 15.09
C GLN A 109 3.78 -5.53 16.28
N ALA A 110 2.98 -5.49 17.35
CA ALA A 110 3.30 -4.82 18.60
C ALA A 110 4.62 -5.31 19.19
N ARG A 111 4.78 -6.64 19.30
CA ARG A 111 6.02 -7.25 19.81
C ARG A 111 7.22 -6.93 18.92
N SER A 112 7.05 -6.91 17.60
CA SER A 112 8.13 -6.54 16.67
C SER A 112 8.56 -5.11 16.89
N MET A 113 7.63 -4.15 16.95
CA MET A 113 7.95 -2.73 17.17
C MET A 113 8.72 -2.51 18.47
N VAL A 114 8.30 -3.16 19.57
CA VAL A 114 9.00 -3.08 20.85
C VAL A 114 10.40 -3.69 20.73
N LYS A 115 10.54 -4.83 20.04
CA LYS A 115 11.84 -5.48 19.83
C LYS A 115 12.80 -4.63 18.99
N ASP A 116 12.30 -4.03 17.91
CA ASP A 116 13.09 -3.17 17.02
C ASP A 116 13.54 -1.91 17.76
N MET A 117 12.66 -1.33 18.58
CA MET A 117 12.98 -0.20 19.43
C MET A 117 14.00 -0.57 20.52
N ALA A 118 13.84 -1.72 21.17
CA ALA A 118 14.82 -2.22 22.13
C ALA A 118 16.19 -2.43 21.46
N ALA A 119 16.23 -3.03 20.27
CA ALA A 119 17.46 -3.22 19.51
C ALA A 119 18.13 -1.89 19.13
N PHE A 120 17.35 -0.88 18.74
CA PHE A 120 17.84 0.46 18.43
C PHE A 120 18.40 1.21 19.66
N LEU A 121 17.81 0.98 20.83
CA LEU A 121 18.21 1.66 22.08
C LEU A 121 19.34 0.93 22.82
N THR A 122 19.48 -0.39 22.65
CA THR A 122 20.50 -1.22 23.31
C THR A 122 21.94 -0.69 23.17
N PRO A 123 22.42 -0.27 21.98
CA PRO A 123 23.78 0.24 21.84
C PRO A 123 23.96 1.67 22.37
N LYS A 124 22.88 2.36 22.76
CA LYS A 124 22.91 3.77 23.14
C LYS A 124 23.11 3.93 24.64
N LYS A 125 24.06 4.77 25.04
CA LYS A 125 24.26 5.16 26.44
C LYS A 125 23.17 6.15 26.86
N LEU A 126 21.99 5.64 27.15
CA LEU A 126 20.84 6.40 27.61
C LEU A 126 20.53 6.08 29.06
N LEU A 127 20.08 7.09 29.79
CA LEU A 127 19.55 6.91 31.12
C LEU A 127 18.17 6.24 31.04
N ALA A 128 17.81 5.45 32.05
CA ALA A 128 16.53 4.71 32.07
C ALA A 128 15.31 5.61 31.83
N GLN A 129 15.32 6.84 32.34
CA GLN A 129 14.28 7.85 32.11
C GLN A 129 14.14 8.27 30.63
N HIS A 130 15.26 8.38 29.89
CA HIS A 130 15.23 8.71 28.46
C HIS A 130 14.72 7.53 27.63
N VAL A 131 15.05 6.31 28.02
CA VAL A 131 14.52 5.09 27.40
C VAL A 131 13.01 4.99 27.61
N ALA A 132 12.53 5.21 28.84
CA ALA A 132 11.11 5.20 29.15
C ALA A 132 10.35 6.28 28.38
N TYR A 133 10.87 7.51 28.34
CA TYR A 133 10.28 8.59 27.55
C TYR A 133 10.18 8.24 26.06
N LEU A 134 11.27 7.73 25.46
CA LEU A 134 11.28 7.37 24.06
C LEU A 134 10.26 6.26 23.78
N LEU A 135 10.20 5.22 24.62
CA LEU A 135 9.22 4.14 24.49
C LEU A 135 7.79 4.68 24.53
N LEU A 136 7.45 5.49 25.53
CA LEU A 136 6.12 6.10 25.64
C LEU A 136 5.79 7.02 24.45
N TYR A 137 6.74 7.85 24.02
CA TYR A 137 6.53 8.82 22.95
C TYR A 137 6.33 8.15 21.58
N PHE A 138 7.09 7.11 21.28
CA PHE A 138 7.08 6.47 19.95
C PHE A 138 6.02 5.36 19.85
N LEU A 139 5.78 4.62 20.94
CA LEU A 139 4.86 3.48 20.92
C LEU A 139 3.41 3.88 21.12
N ASN A 140 3.08 4.88 21.96
CA ASN A 140 1.69 5.29 22.16
C ASN A 140 0.95 5.70 20.86
N PRO A 141 1.50 6.60 20.02
CA PRO A 141 0.83 6.95 18.77
C PRO A 141 0.74 5.76 17.82
N SER A 142 1.75 4.89 17.81
CA SER A 142 1.78 3.68 16.97
C SER A 142 0.74 2.64 17.41
N PHE A 143 0.54 2.46 18.73
CA PHE A 143 -0.45 1.54 19.28
C PHE A 143 -1.89 2.03 19.08
N ASN A 144 -2.14 3.33 19.23
CA ASN A 144 -3.45 3.90 18.93
C ASN A 144 -3.87 3.72 17.46
N LEU A 145 -2.91 3.58 16.54
CA LEU A 145 -3.18 3.27 15.13
C LEU A 145 -3.37 1.77 14.85
N LEU A 146 -2.94 0.90 15.77
CA LEU A 146 -3.03 -0.56 15.66
C LEU A 146 -4.28 -1.15 16.32
N PHE A 147 -4.87 -0.43 17.28
CA PHE A 147 -6.08 -0.82 18.01
C PHE A 147 -7.12 0.31 17.87
N PRO A 148 -8.00 0.26 16.85
CA PRO A 148 -9.11 1.20 16.73
C PRO A 148 -10.18 0.99 17.81
#